data_AF-A0A8G1QTY6-F1
#
_entry.id   AF-A0A8G1QTY6-F1
#
_cell.length_a   1.000
_cell.length_b   1.000
_cell.length_c   1.000
_cell.angle_alpha   90.00
_cell.angle_beta   90.00
_cell.angle_gamma   90.00
#
_symmetry.space_group_name_H-M   'P 1'
#
loop_
_entity.id
_entity.type
_entity.pdbx_description
1 polymer ?
#
loop_
_entity_poly.entity_id
_entity_poly.type
_entity_poly.pdbx_seq_one_letter_code
_entity_poly.pdbx_strand_id
1 'polypeptide(L)'
;MAQVGNFTWNSTTPASTLNFVPCYQNYSCARLEVPLDWSDTTNNDTAILAIIKLSTEVDHSDKRYGGSIIINPGGPGDSGVQEILNRGKEIQNIVESSNKEERYFDIVSFDPRGVGNTLPPLSCFPDLLSSYLWKEAVQTEGLVDSSEHAEDYLWSRMQAIGTACTTTAKGSAGIGPYMNTWSTAHDLRHLAQLLQPDSNQNARLQYWGYSYGTLLGITYASLFPDQVHRMVLDGVVDALGWYSGHLSTSFRDADLIVDSFFRYCHRAGYPRCAFADASANTLSTDEDETEAISYLQKRLTDILADLKVTPLWTSQPSPEIITYSDVKNLLKTALYAPNDLFPILATILSDLEQRNASSMAAWKATLREETQPAHCLDSACQSSAPCREACRYGSRIEVTEGIACLDLSQKLFNIMQEEYSELYLQPVMESSYWIGDTFADFYMQCASWKGQGPGSFEGPIGVQNMSTPIIFVSNTLDPVTPLADAHAMSALFKRSVVLEQHAEDVLSHGGVAARGDAL
;
A
#
# COMPACT_ATOMS: atom_id res chain seq x y z
N MET A 1 -3.47 13.87 -16.10
CA MET A 1 -4.93 14.08 -16.11
C MET A 1 -5.23 15.57 -16.18
N ALA A 2 -6.11 16.03 -17.07
CA ALA A 2 -6.43 17.46 -17.18
C ALA A 2 -7.54 17.83 -16.17
N GLN A 3 -7.29 18.80 -15.30
CA GLN A 3 -8.31 19.38 -14.41
C GLN A 3 -9.41 20.06 -15.25
N VAL A 4 -10.68 19.94 -14.85
CA VAL A 4 -11.77 20.76 -15.41
C VAL A 4 -11.94 22.00 -14.55
N GLY A 5 -11.68 23.18 -15.12
CA GLY A 5 -11.76 24.46 -14.43
C GLY A 5 -10.63 24.71 -13.41
N ASN A 6 -10.80 25.73 -12.58
CA ASN A 6 -9.87 26.13 -11.51
C ASN A 6 -10.06 25.32 -10.20
N PHE A 7 -10.37 24.01 -10.28
CA PHE A 7 -10.51 23.22 -9.06
C PHE A 7 -9.18 23.14 -8.31
N THR A 8 -9.21 23.45 -7.03
CA THR A 8 -8.11 23.16 -6.10
C THR A 8 -8.70 22.74 -4.76
N TRP A 9 -8.05 21.81 -4.06
CA TRP A 9 -8.50 21.39 -2.73
C TRP A 9 -8.61 22.57 -1.77
N ASN A 10 -7.68 23.53 -1.85
CA ASN A 10 -7.70 24.73 -0.99
C ASN A 10 -8.86 25.68 -1.29
N SER A 11 -9.43 25.66 -2.49
CA SER A 11 -10.59 26.49 -2.85
C SER A 11 -11.93 25.87 -2.43
N THR A 12 -11.95 24.58 -2.09
CA THR A 12 -13.16 23.90 -1.62
C THR A 12 -13.34 24.16 -0.13
N THR A 13 -14.50 24.70 0.26
CA THR A 13 -14.81 25.01 1.67
C THR A 13 -15.03 23.72 2.46
N PRO A 14 -14.28 23.47 3.55
CA PRO A 14 -14.58 22.40 4.49
C PRO A 14 -15.96 22.55 5.14
N ALA A 15 -16.65 21.44 5.38
CA ALA A 15 -17.93 21.44 6.08
C ALA A 15 -18.17 20.11 6.81
N SER A 16 -19.05 20.13 7.81
CA SER A 16 -19.56 18.93 8.50
C SER A 16 -20.55 18.08 7.68
N THR A 17 -20.78 18.46 6.42
CA THR A 17 -21.65 17.77 5.46
C THR A 17 -20.94 17.66 4.11
N LEU A 18 -21.35 16.70 3.29
CA LEU A 18 -20.72 16.45 1.99
C LEU A 18 -21.22 17.43 0.92
N ASN A 19 -20.54 18.57 0.81
CA ASN A 19 -20.75 19.54 -0.26
C ASN A 19 -19.88 19.21 -1.46
N PHE A 20 -20.36 18.30 -2.32
CA PHE A 20 -19.66 17.89 -3.53
C PHE A 20 -19.61 19.02 -4.57
N VAL A 21 -18.41 19.30 -5.07
CA VAL A 21 -18.16 20.21 -6.20
C VAL A 21 -17.52 19.44 -7.36
N PRO A 22 -17.74 19.85 -8.63
CA PRO A 22 -17.02 19.27 -9.75
C PRO A 22 -15.51 19.37 -9.54
N CYS A 23 -14.80 18.26 -9.72
CA CYS A 23 -13.35 18.21 -9.67
C CYS A 23 -12.84 17.20 -10.69
N TYR A 24 -11.70 17.46 -11.31
CA TYR A 24 -11.20 16.62 -12.42
C TYR A 24 -12.29 16.45 -13.51
N GLN A 25 -12.09 15.62 -14.54
CA GLN A 25 -13.06 15.56 -15.65
C GLN A 25 -14.42 14.98 -15.30
N ASN A 26 -14.45 13.85 -14.58
CA ASN A 26 -15.65 13.04 -14.37
C ASN A 26 -15.96 12.80 -12.88
N TYR A 27 -15.37 13.59 -12.00
CA TYR A 27 -15.43 13.35 -10.56
C TYR A 27 -16.08 14.53 -9.82
N SER A 28 -16.48 14.26 -8.59
CA SER A 28 -16.89 15.27 -7.63
C SER A 28 -16.10 15.12 -6.34
N CYS A 29 -15.69 16.23 -5.74
CA CYS A 29 -14.85 16.23 -4.55
C CYS A 29 -15.53 17.01 -3.42
N ALA A 30 -15.26 16.63 -2.19
CA ALA A 30 -15.74 17.32 -1.00
C ALA A 30 -14.66 17.36 0.09
N ARG A 31 -14.75 18.35 0.97
CA ARG A 31 -13.91 18.46 2.17
C ARG A 31 -14.77 18.24 3.41
N LEU A 32 -14.59 17.10 4.06
CA LEU A 32 -15.39 16.71 5.21
C LEU A 32 -14.64 17.03 6.51
N GLU A 33 -15.21 17.91 7.33
CA GLU A 33 -14.73 18.18 8.68
C GLU A 33 -15.19 17.08 9.63
N VAL A 34 -14.23 16.49 10.34
CA VAL A 34 -14.45 15.48 11.39
C VAL A 34 -13.71 15.89 12.67
N PRO A 35 -14.16 15.46 13.86
CA PRO A 35 -13.41 15.69 15.10
C PRO A 35 -11.98 15.17 14.96
N LEU A 36 -10.99 15.95 15.41
CA LEU A 36 -9.60 15.47 15.45
C LEU A 36 -9.48 14.30 16.44
N ASP A 37 -10.23 14.32 17.54
CA ASP A 37 -10.30 13.22 18.49
C ASP A 37 -11.74 12.68 18.58
N TRP A 38 -11.96 11.44 18.15
CA TRP A 38 -13.28 10.78 18.27
C TRP A 38 -13.59 10.30 19.70
N SER A 39 -12.59 10.20 20.58
CA SER A 39 -12.77 9.88 22.00
C SER A 39 -13.16 11.11 22.84
N ASP A 40 -12.80 12.31 22.38
CA ASP A 40 -13.21 13.59 22.96
C ASP A 40 -13.73 14.56 21.89
N THR A 41 -15.01 14.39 21.55
CA THR A 41 -15.73 15.29 20.63
C THR A 41 -16.09 16.66 21.23
N THR A 42 -15.69 16.95 22.48
CA THR A 42 -15.91 18.27 23.08
C THR A 42 -14.84 19.29 22.69
N ASN A 43 -13.68 18.82 22.22
CA ASN A 43 -12.67 19.65 21.58
C ASN A 43 -13.13 20.05 20.16
N ASN A 44 -12.88 21.30 19.79
CA ASN A 44 -13.23 21.87 18.48
C ASN A 44 -12.14 21.66 17.42
N ASP A 45 -11.01 21.03 17.76
CA ASP A 45 -10.00 20.66 16.77
C ASP A 45 -10.57 19.65 15.77
N THR A 46 -10.27 19.85 14.48
CA THR A 46 -10.81 19.01 13.39
C THR A 46 -9.72 18.50 12.46
N ALA A 47 -9.99 17.33 11.88
CA ALA A 47 -9.35 16.89 10.64
C ALA A 47 -10.30 17.19 9.46
N ILE A 48 -9.73 17.53 8.31
CA ILE A 48 -10.48 17.86 7.09
C ILE A 48 -10.13 16.80 6.04
N LEU A 49 -10.99 15.78 5.93
CA LEU A 49 -10.82 14.67 5.02
C LEU A 49 -11.07 15.11 3.56
N ALA A 50 -10.20 14.69 2.65
CA ALA A 50 -10.39 14.87 1.22
C ALA A 50 -11.18 13.68 0.64
N ILE A 51 -12.36 13.94 0.09
CA ILE A 51 -13.28 12.91 -0.43
C ILE A 51 -13.39 13.06 -1.95
N ILE A 52 -13.29 11.97 -2.69
CA ILE A 52 -13.58 11.91 -4.14
C ILE A 52 -14.73 10.96 -4.40
N LYS A 53 -15.52 11.27 -5.43
CA LYS A 53 -16.62 10.46 -5.92
C LYS A 53 -16.64 10.40 -7.43
N LEU A 54 -16.65 9.18 -7.98
CA LEU A 54 -17.11 8.90 -9.34
C LEU A 54 -18.59 8.58 -9.27
N SER A 55 -19.41 9.44 -9.87
CA SER A 55 -20.85 9.25 -9.83
C SER A 55 -21.33 8.12 -10.72
N THR A 56 -22.40 7.46 -10.29
CA THR A 56 -23.16 6.52 -11.10
C THR A 56 -23.75 7.18 -12.35
N GLU A 57 -24.01 6.39 -13.39
CA GLU A 57 -24.67 6.85 -14.64
C GLU A 57 -26.19 7.03 -14.51
N VAL A 58 -26.81 6.51 -13.45
CA VAL A 58 -28.26 6.64 -13.20
C VAL A 58 -28.56 7.67 -12.12
N ASP A 59 -29.75 8.27 -12.16
CA ASP A 59 -30.19 9.17 -11.09
C ASP A 59 -30.32 8.41 -9.75
N HIS A 60 -30.04 9.06 -8.62
CA HIS A 60 -30.13 8.42 -7.29
C HIS A 60 -31.56 7.96 -6.94
N SER A 61 -32.60 8.50 -7.59
CA SER A 61 -33.99 8.04 -7.46
C SER A 61 -34.33 6.83 -8.33
N ASP A 62 -33.44 6.43 -9.25
CA ASP A 62 -33.61 5.23 -10.07
C ASP A 62 -33.59 3.99 -9.18
N LYS A 63 -34.52 3.06 -9.43
CA LYS A 63 -34.62 1.81 -8.68
C LYS A 63 -33.38 0.94 -8.80
N ARG A 64 -32.52 1.17 -9.79
CA ARG A 64 -31.26 0.45 -10.03
C ARG A 64 -30.10 1.02 -9.21
N TYR A 65 -30.21 2.21 -8.65
CA TYR A 65 -29.17 2.77 -7.79
C TYR A 65 -28.94 1.86 -6.57
N GLY A 66 -27.72 1.34 -6.44
CA GLY A 66 -27.29 0.42 -5.40
C GLY A 66 -26.63 1.11 -4.21
N GLY A 67 -26.54 2.44 -4.22
CA GLY A 67 -25.86 3.23 -3.20
C GLY A 67 -24.38 3.51 -3.54
N SER A 68 -23.66 4.05 -2.57
CA SER A 68 -22.22 4.33 -2.69
C SER A 68 -21.39 3.20 -2.11
N ILE A 69 -20.31 2.82 -2.80
CA ILE A 69 -19.28 1.89 -2.31
C ILE A 69 -18.04 2.72 -1.95
N ILE A 70 -17.57 2.58 -0.72
CA ILE A 70 -16.34 3.24 -0.25
C ILE A 70 -15.15 2.32 -0.48
N ILE A 71 -14.14 2.83 -1.18
CA ILE A 71 -12.89 2.13 -1.50
C ILE A 71 -11.76 2.62 -0.60
N ASN A 72 -10.88 1.71 -0.17
CA ASN A 72 -9.59 2.07 0.40
C ASN A 72 -8.46 1.22 -0.21
N PRO A 73 -7.40 1.83 -0.79
CA PRO A 73 -6.32 1.11 -1.46
C PRO A 73 -5.34 0.40 -0.52
N GLY A 74 -5.29 0.79 0.75
CA GLY A 74 -4.32 0.27 1.71
C GLY A 74 -3.05 1.12 1.83
N GLY A 75 -1.89 0.47 1.72
CA GLY A 75 -0.58 1.02 2.07
C GLY A 75 -0.04 0.42 3.37
N PRO A 76 -0.28 1.03 4.56
CA PRO A 76 -1.03 2.27 4.82
C PRO A 76 -0.38 3.52 4.23
N GLY A 77 -1.16 4.58 4.08
CA GLY A 77 -0.67 5.87 3.61
C GLY A 77 -0.92 6.16 2.13
N ASP A 78 -1.52 5.21 1.40
CA ASP A 78 -1.91 5.42 0.01
C ASP A 78 -3.16 6.29 -0.10
N SER A 79 -3.18 7.17 -1.11
CA SER A 79 -4.27 8.11 -1.34
C SER A 79 -5.46 7.41 -2.00
N GLY A 80 -6.59 7.35 -1.29
CA GLY A 80 -7.86 6.91 -1.87
C GLY A 80 -8.35 7.83 -2.98
N VAL A 81 -8.01 9.13 -2.92
CA VAL A 81 -8.27 10.06 -4.03
C VAL A 81 -7.53 9.62 -5.30
N GLN A 82 -6.24 9.33 -5.19
CA GLN A 82 -5.42 8.91 -6.33
C GLN A 82 -5.86 7.55 -6.88
N GLU A 83 -6.26 6.61 -6.01
CA GLU A 83 -6.78 5.30 -6.44
C GLU A 83 -8.00 5.44 -7.35
N ILE A 84 -8.97 6.28 -6.97
CA ILE A 84 -10.18 6.47 -7.77
C ILE A 84 -9.93 7.28 -9.05
N LEU A 85 -8.94 8.18 -9.04
CA LEU A 85 -8.49 8.84 -10.27
C LEU A 85 -7.85 7.86 -11.26
N ASN A 86 -7.08 6.89 -10.76
CA ASN A 86 -6.39 5.91 -11.59
C ASN A 86 -7.35 4.80 -12.06
N ARG A 87 -8.16 4.26 -11.15
CA ARG A 87 -8.88 2.98 -11.32
C ARG A 87 -10.37 3.05 -11.06
N GLY A 88 -10.92 4.23 -10.76
CA GLY A 88 -12.33 4.39 -10.39
C GLY A 88 -13.31 3.80 -11.40
N LYS A 89 -13.05 3.95 -12.71
CA LYS A 89 -13.92 3.37 -13.75
C LYS A 89 -13.75 1.86 -13.89
N GLU A 90 -12.55 1.32 -13.70
CA GLU A 90 -12.33 -0.13 -13.65
C GLU A 90 -13.10 -0.74 -12.48
N ILE A 91 -12.98 -0.15 -11.29
CA ILE A 91 -13.73 -0.57 -10.10
C ILE A 91 -15.23 -0.49 -10.34
N GLN A 92 -15.73 0.62 -10.92
CA GLN A 92 -17.14 0.77 -11.27
C GLN A 92 -17.60 -0.34 -12.22
N ASN A 93 -16.81 -0.67 -13.26
CA ASN A 93 -17.13 -1.74 -14.20
C ASN A 93 -17.13 -3.15 -13.59
N ILE A 94 -16.42 -3.37 -12.46
CA ILE A 94 -16.43 -4.67 -11.76
C ILE A 94 -17.74 -4.85 -10.98
N VAL A 95 -18.19 -3.79 -10.30
CA VAL A 95 -19.38 -3.85 -9.43
C VAL A 95 -20.69 -3.62 -10.21
N GLU A 96 -20.61 -2.97 -11.36
CA GLU A 96 -21.70 -2.79 -12.31
C GLU A 96 -21.62 -3.88 -13.37
N SER A 97 -22.68 -4.68 -13.53
CA SER A 97 -22.66 -5.75 -14.52
C SER A 97 -23.09 -5.26 -15.90
N SER A 98 -22.64 -5.99 -16.92
CA SER A 98 -22.91 -5.72 -18.34
C SER A 98 -24.40 -5.77 -18.75
N ASN A 99 -25.28 -6.29 -17.90
CA ASN A 99 -26.72 -6.28 -18.13
C ASN A 99 -27.38 -5.00 -17.54
N LYS A 100 -27.96 -4.17 -18.41
CA LYS A 100 -28.51 -2.84 -18.06
C LYS A 100 -29.72 -2.85 -17.10
N GLU A 101 -30.23 -4.03 -16.74
CA GLU A 101 -31.26 -4.21 -15.70
C GLU A 101 -30.69 -4.30 -14.27
N GLU A 102 -29.37 -4.28 -14.10
CA GLU A 102 -28.70 -4.47 -12.81
C GLU A 102 -28.33 -3.16 -12.08
N ARG A 103 -27.64 -3.30 -10.95
CA ARG A 103 -27.33 -2.23 -10.00
C ARG A 103 -26.23 -1.31 -10.52
N TYR A 104 -26.36 -0.02 -10.23
CA TYR A 104 -25.31 0.97 -10.48
C TYR A 104 -24.87 1.63 -9.17
N PHE A 105 -23.60 2.03 -9.08
CA PHE A 105 -23.01 2.49 -7.83
C PHE A 105 -22.23 3.80 -7.99
N ASP A 106 -22.33 4.65 -6.98
CA ASP A 106 -21.34 5.69 -6.75
C ASP A 106 -20.07 5.02 -6.23
N ILE A 107 -18.91 5.30 -6.81
CA ILE A 107 -17.62 4.86 -6.28
C ILE A 107 -17.00 6.03 -5.52
N VAL A 108 -16.84 5.87 -4.20
CA VAL A 108 -16.35 6.90 -3.30
C VAL A 108 -15.03 6.45 -2.68
N SER A 109 -14.11 7.37 -2.48
CA SER A 109 -12.94 7.13 -1.62
C SER A 109 -12.53 8.41 -0.91
N PHE A 110 -11.58 8.29 0.00
CA PHE A 110 -11.07 9.38 0.80
C PHE A 110 -9.59 9.19 1.08
N ASP A 111 -8.88 10.30 1.28
CA ASP A 111 -7.54 10.28 1.85
C ASP A 111 -7.67 10.17 3.38
N PRO A 112 -7.11 9.13 4.03
CA PRO A 112 -7.11 9.04 5.49
C PRO A 112 -6.37 10.21 6.16
N ARG A 113 -6.44 10.24 7.49
CA ARG A 113 -5.77 11.26 8.30
C ARG A 113 -4.27 11.30 7.99
N GLY A 114 -3.75 12.48 7.66
CA GLY A 114 -2.35 12.72 7.32
C GLY A 114 -1.93 12.29 5.91
N VAL A 115 -2.83 11.68 5.15
CA VAL A 115 -2.60 11.20 3.78
C VAL A 115 -3.03 12.25 2.76
N GLY A 116 -2.26 12.37 1.67
CA GLY A 116 -2.66 13.11 0.47
C GLY A 116 -3.13 14.54 0.72
N ASN A 117 -4.43 14.79 0.51
CA ASN A 117 -5.03 16.13 0.60
C ASN A 117 -5.77 16.40 1.91
N THR A 118 -5.79 15.40 2.82
CA THR A 118 -6.38 15.56 4.14
C THR A 118 -5.54 16.50 5.00
N LEU A 119 -6.21 17.36 5.78
CA LEU A 119 -5.55 18.34 6.65
C LEU A 119 -5.84 18.08 8.14
N PRO A 120 -4.92 18.46 9.04
CA PRO A 120 -3.55 18.89 8.74
C PRO A 120 -2.71 17.74 8.15
N PRO A 121 -1.70 18.02 7.31
CA PRO A 121 -0.84 16.96 6.80
C PRO A 121 0.11 16.48 7.90
N LEU A 122 0.57 15.23 7.83
CA LEU A 122 1.75 14.85 8.58
C LEU A 122 2.99 15.35 7.84
N SER A 123 3.83 16.11 8.54
CA SER A 123 5.13 16.53 8.02
C SER A 123 6.17 16.36 9.11
N CYS A 124 7.11 15.45 8.92
CA CYS A 124 8.25 15.28 9.82
C CYS A 124 9.44 16.13 9.38
N PHE A 125 9.48 16.47 8.10
CA PHE A 125 10.48 17.31 7.46
C PHE A 125 10.06 18.78 7.41
N PRO A 126 11.02 19.72 7.29
CA PRO A 126 10.74 21.15 7.11
C PRO A 126 10.14 21.46 5.72
N ASP A 127 10.48 20.67 4.71
CA ASP A 127 10.04 20.83 3.32
C ASP A 127 10.11 19.49 2.54
N LEU A 128 9.61 19.49 1.30
CA LEU A 128 9.58 18.30 0.45
C LEU A 128 10.96 17.87 -0.03
N LEU A 129 11.91 18.80 -0.24
CA LEU A 129 13.27 18.46 -0.65
C LEU A 129 13.99 17.69 0.45
N SER A 130 13.78 18.07 1.71
CA SER A 130 14.33 17.38 2.87
C SER A 130 13.80 15.95 3.00
N SER A 131 12.50 15.75 2.74
CA SER A 131 11.87 14.40 2.68
C SER A 131 12.43 13.56 1.52
N TYR A 132 12.62 14.18 0.34
CA TYR A 132 13.24 13.52 -0.82
C TYR A 132 14.68 13.08 -0.54
N LEU A 133 15.52 13.99 -0.03
CA LEU A 133 16.91 13.68 0.30
C LEU A 133 17.02 12.62 1.40
N TRP A 134 16.06 12.57 2.32
CA TRP A 134 15.97 11.51 3.30
C TRP A 134 15.74 10.14 2.65
N LYS A 135 14.75 10.05 1.74
CA LYS A 135 14.45 8.80 1.03
C LYS A 135 15.63 8.30 0.19
N GLU A 136 16.32 9.20 -0.51
CA GLU A 136 17.56 8.88 -1.24
C GLU A 136 18.67 8.35 -0.33
N ALA A 137 18.80 8.91 0.87
CA ALA A 137 19.80 8.47 1.83
C ALA A 137 19.47 7.07 2.40
N VAL A 138 18.20 6.77 2.69
CA VAL A 138 17.74 5.42 3.07
C VAL A 138 18.02 4.42 1.94
N GLN A 139 17.70 4.78 0.69
CA GLN A 139 17.99 3.94 -0.47
C GLN A 139 19.50 3.67 -0.66
N THR A 140 20.35 4.65 -0.30
CA THR A 140 21.81 4.52 -0.38
C THR A 140 22.36 3.57 0.68
N GLU A 141 21.78 3.55 1.89
CA GLU A 141 22.14 2.58 2.94
C GLU A 141 21.74 1.16 2.58
N GLY A 142 20.63 1.03 1.83
CA GLY A 142 20.12 -0.23 1.34
C GLY A 142 19.23 -0.95 2.36
N LEU A 143 19.07 -2.25 2.19
CA LEU A 143 18.40 -3.18 3.09
C LEU A 143 19.29 -3.56 4.28
N VAL A 144 18.70 -4.10 5.34
CA VAL A 144 19.39 -4.49 6.59
C VAL A 144 20.60 -5.40 6.35
N ASP A 145 20.54 -6.30 5.36
CA ASP A 145 21.63 -7.22 5.02
C ASP A 145 22.47 -6.73 3.81
N SER A 146 22.50 -5.43 3.53
CA SER A 146 23.27 -4.91 2.38
C SER A 146 24.76 -4.77 2.66
N SER A 147 25.15 -4.52 3.91
CA SER A 147 26.54 -4.38 4.34
C SER A 147 26.67 -4.63 5.84
N GLU A 148 27.90 -4.76 6.35
CA GLU A 148 28.19 -4.93 7.79
C GLU A 148 27.56 -3.83 8.68
N HIS A 149 27.33 -2.63 8.14
CA HIS A 149 26.81 -1.49 8.90
C HIS A 149 25.39 -1.06 8.48
N ALA A 150 24.77 -1.74 7.51
CA ALA A 150 23.49 -1.28 6.96
C ALA A 150 22.38 -1.24 8.03
N GLU A 151 22.27 -2.29 8.85
CA GLU A 151 21.32 -2.33 9.96
C GLU A 151 21.51 -1.16 10.94
N ASP A 152 22.74 -0.88 11.40
CA ASP A 152 23.02 0.18 12.36
C ASP A 152 22.70 1.58 11.82
N TYR A 153 23.00 1.81 10.53
CA TYR A 153 22.68 3.06 9.85
C TYR A 153 21.17 3.25 9.71
N LEU A 154 20.48 2.22 9.22
CA LEU A 154 19.01 2.21 9.11
C LEU A 154 18.37 2.43 10.47
N TRP A 155 18.79 1.69 11.50
CA TRP A 155 18.29 1.84 12.86
C TRP A 155 18.41 3.29 13.33
N SER A 156 19.61 3.88 13.21
CA SER A 156 19.87 5.27 13.61
C SER A 156 19.01 6.28 12.85
N ARG A 157 18.82 6.08 11.53
CA ARG A 157 17.91 6.90 10.74
C ARG A 157 16.47 6.76 11.20
N MET A 158 16.00 5.55 11.40
CA MET A 158 14.62 5.27 11.78
C MET A 158 14.29 5.83 13.17
N GLN A 159 15.25 5.82 14.11
CA GLN A 159 15.09 6.54 15.38
C GLN A 159 14.96 8.06 15.20
N ALA A 160 15.73 8.63 14.27
CA ALA A 160 15.70 10.07 14.01
C ALA A 160 14.37 10.51 13.36
N ILE A 161 13.83 9.78 12.39
CA ILE A 161 12.52 10.10 11.80
C ILE A 161 11.38 9.88 12.79
N GLY A 162 11.37 8.76 13.54
CA GLY A 162 10.35 8.51 14.56
C GLY A 162 10.31 9.61 15.63
N THR A 163 11.48 10.10 16.04
CA THR A 163 11.59 11.26 16.94
C THR A 163 11.11 12.56 16.27
N ALA A 164 11.57 12.85 15.05
CA ALA A 164 11.20 14.08 14.32
C ALA A 164 9.69 14.18 14.08
N CYS A 165 9.03 13.06 13.82
CA CYS A 165 7.58 12.98 13.61
C CYS A 165 6.76 13.23 14.87
N THR A 166 7.33 12.96 16.06
CA THR A 166 6.58 12.96 17.33
C THR A 166 6.98 14.11 18.26
N THR A 167 7.98 14.92 17.89
CA THR A 167 8.39 16.09 18.67
C THR A 167 7.36 17.25 18.58
N THR A 168 6.93 17.72 19.76
CA THR A 168 5.89 18.75 19.96
C THR A 168 6.30 20.19 19.63
N ALA A 169 7.49 20.39 19.05
CA ALA A 169 8.03 21.73 18.73
C ALA A 169 7.25 22.50 17.65
N LYS A 170 6.19 21.92 17.06
CA LYS A 170 5.41 22.49 15.94
C LYS A 170 4.14 23.25 16.37
N GLY A 171 3.88 23.46 17.66
CA GLY A 171 2.99 24.52 18.17
C GLY A 171 1.47 24.34 18.03
N SER A 172 0.98 23.21 17.51
CA SER A 172 -0.43 22.79 17.58
C SER A 172 -0.49 21.27 17.76
N ALA A 173 -1.62 20.73 18.25
CA ALA A 173 -1.85 19.28 18.24
C ALA A 173 -1.93 18.83 16.78
N GLY A 174 -0.79 18.38 16.23
CA GLY A 174 -0.72 17.90 14.86
C GLY A 174 -1.59 16.67 14.63
N ILE A 175 -1.81 16.30 13.37
CA ILE A 175 -2.61 15.12 13.04
C ILE A 175 -1.98 13.81 13.52
N GLY A 176 -0.66 13.80 13.75
CA GLY A 176 0.17 12.62 14.06
C GLY A 176 -0.50 11.62 15.00
N PRO A 177 -0.82 11.98 16.25
CA PRO A 177 -1.49 11.08 17.20
C PRO A 177 -2.79 10.44 16.67
N TYR A 178 -3.51 11.10 15.78
CA TYR A 178 -4.86 10.73 15.39
C TYR A 178 -4.91 9.93 14.09
N MET A 179 -3.79 9.39 13.61
CA MET A 179 -3.69 8.70 12.31
C MET A 179 -3.95 7.19 12.37
N ASN A 180 -4.24 6.62 13.55
CA ASN A 180 -4.46 5.18 13.72
C ASN A 180 -5.71 4.66 12.97
N THR A 181 -5.76 3.34 12.77
CA THR A 181 -6.88 2.65 12.11
C THR A 181 -8.20 2.91 12.83
N TRP A 182 -8.19 2.98 14.16
CA TRP A 182 -9.40 3.22 14.95
C TRP A 182 -10.03 4.58 14.61
N SER A 183 -9.23 5.65 14.57
CA SER A 183 -9.70 6.98 14.19
C SER A 183 -10.25 6.98 12.77
N THR A 184 -9.54 6.31 11.85
CA THR A 184 -9.97 6.15 10.46
C THR A 184 -11.25 5.32 10.33
N ALA A 185 -11.50 4.34 11.20
CA ALA A 185 -12.75 3.56 11.22
C ALA A 185 -13.96 4.40 11.67
N HIS A 186 -13.77 5.34 12.61
CA HIS A 186 -14.81 6.31 12.98
C HIS A 186 -15.05 7.34 11.88
N ASP A 187 -14.01 7.80 11.19
CA ASP A 187 -14.16 8.63 9.98
C ASP A 187 -14.99 7.90 8.92
N LEU A 188 -14.66 6.64 8.65
CA LEU A 188 -15.38 5.78 7.70
C LEU A 188 -16.85 5.62 8.11
N ARG A 189 -17.13 5.48 9.41
CA ARG A 189 -18.49 5.41 9.95
C ARG A 189 -19.26 6.69 9.68
N HIS A 190 -18.65 7.83 9.95
CA HIS A 190 -19.27 9.14 9.75
C HIS A 190 -19.50 9.41 8.25
N LEU A 191 -18.52 9.11 7.40
CA LEU A 191 -18.63 9.23 5.96
C LEU A 191 -19.77 8.36 5.40
N ALA A 192 -19.87 7.11 5.84
CA ALA A 192 -20.95 6.20 5.44
C ALA A 192 -22.34 6.73 5.84
N GLN A 193 -22.46 7.42 6.98
CA GLN A 193 -23.72 8.07 7.40
C GLN A 193 -24.11 9.22 6.48
N LEU A 194 -23.15 10.02 6.02
CA LEU A 194 -23.40 11.19 5.17
C LEU A 194 -23.68 10.84 3.70
N LEU A 195 -23.21 9.69 3.22
CA LEU A 195 -23.41 9.25 1.82
C LEU A 195 -24.78 8.62 1.57
N GLN A 196 -25.56 8.31 2.61
CA GLN A 196 -26.85 7.65 2.44
C GLN A 196 -27.95 8.64 2.01
N PRO A 197 -28.89 8.22 1.13
CA PRO A 197 -30.05 9.04 0.76
C PRO A 197 -31.03 9.30 1.91
N ASP A 198 -31.06 8.41 2.91
CA ASP A 198 -31.92 8.52 4.09
C ASP A 198 -31.09 8.91 5.31
N SER A 199 -31.37 10.08 5.89
CA SER A 199 -30.63 10.69 7.00
C SER A 199 -30.83 10.01 8.36
N ASN A 200 -31.47 8.83 8.39
CA ASN A 200 -31.67 8.06 9.61
C ASN A 200 -30.36 7.41 10.10
N GLN A 201 -30.18 7.32 11.42
CA GLN A 201 -28.94 6.82 12.08
C GLN A 201 -28.58 5.34 11.82
N ASN A 202 -29.35 4.63 10.98
CA ASN A 202 -29.14 3.23 10.62
C ASN A 202 -28.38 3.05 9.30
N ALA A 203 -27.70 4.09 8.82
CA ALA A 203 -26.81 4.01 7.66
C ALA A 203 -25.80 2.88 7.81
N ARG A 204 -25.65 2.08 6.76
CA ARG A 204 -24.74 0.94 6.75
C ARG A 204 -23.72 1.08 5.62
N LEU A 205 -22.49 0.69 5.90
CA LEU A 205 -21.33 0.78 5.04
C LEU A 205 -21.38 -0.26 3.91
N GLN A 206 -21.16 0.19 2.67
CA GLN A 206 -20.70 -0.67 1.57
C GLN A 206 -19.23 -0.38 1.34
N TYR A 207 -18.38 -1.39 1.51
CA TYR A 207 -16.94 -1.19 1.53
C TYR A 207 -16.20 -2.24 0.72
N TRP A 208 -15.16 -1.79 0.01
CA TRP A 208 -14.16 -2.66 -0.59
C TRP A 208 -12.77 -2.15 -0.21
N GLY A 209 -12.11 -2.91 0.67
CA GLY A 209 -10.76 -2.59 1.13
C GLY A 209 -9.73 -3.52 0.50
N TYR A 210 -8.58 -2.96 0.15
CA TYR A 210 -7.44 -3.67 -0.41
C TYR A 210 -6.25 -3.64 0.52
N SER A 211 -5.49 -4.73 0.65
CA SER A 211 -4.25 -4.76 1.45
C SER A 211 -4.49 -4.20 2.86
N TYR A 212 -3.78 -3.18 3.33
CA TYR A 212 -4.06 -2.51 4.61
C TYR A 212 -5.51 -2.00 4.75
N GLY A 213 -6.20 -1.68 3.65
CA GLY A 213 -7.63 -1.38 3.64
C GLY A 213 -8.49 -2.55 4.15
N THR A 214 -8.01 -3.79 4.06
CA THR A 214 -8.66 -4.94 4.70
C THR A 214 -8.57 -4.88 6.23
N LEU A 215 -7.43 -4.45 6.79
CA LEU A 215 -7.27 -4.19 8.22
C LEU A 215 -8.29 -3.14 8.69
N LEU A 216 -8.41 -2.02 7.96
CA LEU A 216 -9.42 -1.00 8.25
C LEU A 216 -10.84 -1.59 8.23
N GLY A 217 -11.16 -2.45 7.25
CA GLY A 217 -12.46 -3.12 7.17
C GLY A 217 -12.71 -4.10 8.32
N ILE A 218 -11.72 -4.91 8.69
CA ILE A 218 -11.76 -5.83 9.84
C ILE A 218 -11.99 -5.06 11.13
N THR A 219 -11.26 -3.97 11.33
CA THR A 219 -11.39 -3.12 12.52
C THR A 219 -12.74 -2.42 12.56
N TYR A 220 -13.22 -1.89 11.42
CA TYR A 220 -14.57 -1.34 11.31
C TYR A 220 -15.65 -2.36 11.66
N ALA A 221 -15.57 -3.57 11.09
CA ALA A 221 -16.56 -4.63 11.34
C ALA A 221 -16.53 -5.13 12.79
N SER A 222 -15.36 -5.07 13.44
CA SER A 222 -15.21 -5.40 14.86
C SER A 222 -15.81 -4.33 15.77
N LEU A 223 -15.63 -3.04 15.44
CA LEU A 223 -16.16 -1.90 16.21
C LEU A 223 -17.65 -1.64 15.97
N PHE A 224 -18.13 -1.79 14.73
CA PHE A 224 -19.47 -1.42 14.30
C PHE A 224 -20.17 -2.53 13.49
N PRO A 225 -20.32 -3.75 14.05
CA PRO A 225 -20.83 -4.90 13.30
C PRO A 225 -22.23 -4.71 12.70
N ASP A 226 -23.09 -3.92 13.36
CA ASP A 226 -24.45 -3.63 12.88
C ASP A 226 -24.51 -2.55 11.79
N GLN A 227 -23.39 -1.87 11.52
CA GLN A 227 -23.28 -0.81 10.53
C GLN A 227 -22.63 -1.28 9.22
N VAL A 228 -22.52 -2.59 8.99
CA VAL A 228 -22.03 -3.14 7.71
C VAL A 228 -23.22 -3.57 6.84
N HIS A 229 -23.30 -3.04 5.62
CA HIS A 229 -24.28 -3.45 4.60
C HIS A 229 -23.70 -4.51 3.66
N ARG A 230 -22.50 -4.26 3.14
CA ARG A 230 -21.74 -5.15 2.26
C ARG A 230 -20.26 -4.87 2.46
N MET A 231 -19.44 -5.91 2.49
CA MET A 231 -18.02 -5.75 2.71
C MET A 231 -17.24 -6.81 1.92
N VAL A 232 -16.28 -6.34 1.13
CA VAL A 232 -15.29 -7.15 0.42
C VAL A 232 -13.91 -6.71 0.90
N LEU A 233 -13.08 -7.67 1.28
CA LEU A 233 -11.74 -7.44 1.79
C LEU A 233 -10.78 -8.28 0.96
N ASP A 234 -9.96 -7.65 0.13
CA ASP A 234 -9.13 -8.29 -0.90
C ASP A 234 -7.64 -8.06 -0.62
N GLY A 235 -6.82 -9.12 -0.63
CA GLY A 235 -5.47 -9.13 -0.06
C GLY A 235 -5.51 -8.89 1.43
N VAL A 236 -5.88 -9.94 2.16
CA VAL A 236 -6.29 -9.83 3.56
C VAL A 236 -5.07 -9.77 4.48
N VAL A 237 -4.94 -8.70 5.24
CA VAL A 237 -3.95 -8.56 6.30
C VAL A 237 -4.37 -9.40 7.51
N ASP A 238 -3.45 -10.20 8.04
CA ASP A 238 -3.60 -10.77 9.38
C ASP A 238 -3.61 -9.66 10.45
N ALA A 239 -4.82 -9.29 10.89
CA ALA A 239 -5.01 -8.26 11.91
C ALA A 239 -4.38 -8.63 13.27
N LEU A 240 -4.30 -9.92 13.61
CA LEU A 240 -3.67 -10.36 14.86
C LEU A 240 -2.16 -10.13 14.79
N GLY A 241 -1.54 -10.52 13.69
CA GLY A 241 -0.12 -10.23 13.40
C GLY A 241 0.17 -8.73 13.41
N TRP A 242 -0.62 -7.94 12.66
CA TRP A 242 -0.45 -6.49 12.57
C TRP A 242 -0.50 -5.78 13.92
N TYR A 243 -1.60 -5.92 14.67
CA TYR A 243 -1.80 -5.22 15.94
C TYR A 243 -0.82 -5.66 17.04
N SER A 244 -0.25 -6.87 16.92
CA SER A 244 0.78 -7.39 17.82
C SER A 244 2.21 -7.08 17.39
N GLY A 245 2.41 -6.45 16.22
CA GLY A 245 3.72 -6.13 15.65
C GLY A 245 4.51 -7.35 15.18
N HIS A 246 3.83 -8.38 14.67
CA HIS A 246 4.44 -9.62 14.19
C HIS A 246 4.00 -9.92 12.76
N LEU A 247 4.88 -9.65 11.79
CA LEU A 247 4.64 -9.86 10.35
C LEU A 247 5.32 -11.10 9.78
N SER A 248 5.80 -12.03 10.63
CA SER A 248 6.53 -13.22 10.15
C SER A 248 5.68 -14.15 9.27
N THR A 249 4.35 -14.06 9.35
CA THR A 249 3.44 -14.87 8.53
C THR A 249 3.08 -14.22 7.21
N SER A 250 3.39 -12.92 7.02
CA SER A 250 2.98 -12.12 5.87
C SER A 250 3.70 -12.52 4.57
N PHE A 251 4.93 -13.04 4.66
CA PHE A 251 5.78 -13.27 3.47
C PHE A 251 5.94 -14.74 3.08
N ARG A 252 5.17 -15.65 3.70
CA ARG A 252 5.31 -17.12 3.53
C ARG A 252 5.08 -17.63 2.10
N ASP A 253 4.29 -16.93 1.30
CA ASP A 253 4.02 -17.31 -0.09
C ASP A 253 5.02 -16.67 -1.07
N ALA A 254 5.82 -15.69 -0.63
CA ALA A 254 6.69 -14.92 -1.52
C ALA A 254 7.73 -15.79 -2.22
N ASP A 255 8.34 -16.73 -1.49
CA ASP A 255 9.34 -17.63 -2.06
C ASP A 255 8.72 -18.55 -3.13
N LEU A 256 7.45 -18.95 -2.98
CA LEU A 256 6.73 -19.75 -3.99
C LEU A 256 6.51 -18.97 -5.29
N ILE A 257 6.28 -17.66 -5.21
CA ILE A 257 6.12 -16.79 -6.38
C ILE A 257 7.47 -16.53 -7.05
N VAL A 258 8.55 -16.40 -6.28
CA VAL A 258 9.91 -16.35 -6.83
C VAL A 258 10.24 -17.66 -7.57
N ASP A 259 9.85 -18.81 -7.03
CA ASP A 259 9.98 -20.10 -7.73
C ASP A 259 9.17 -20.15 -9.02
N SER A 260 7.98 -19.53 -9.03
CA SER A 260 7.19 -19.34 -10.25
C SER A 260 7.90 -18.51 -11.30
N PHE A 261 8.62 -17.45 -10.93
CA PHE A 261 9.44 -16.68 -11.88
C PHE A 261 10.44 -17.60 -12.60
N PHE A 262 11.20 -18.41 -11.87
CA PHE A 262 12.19 -19.31 -12.46
C PHE A 262 11.53 -20.40 -13.32
N ARG A 263 10.42 -20.97 -12.84
CA ARG A 263 9.65 -21.98 -13.57
C ARG A 263 9.13 -21.43 -14.90
N TYR A 264 8.48 -20.26 -14.89
CA TYR A 264 7.94 -19.64 -16.10
C TYR A 264 9.04 -19.19 -17.05
N CYS A 265 10.14 -18.64 -16.52
CA CYS A 265 11.28 -18.28 -17.33
C CYS A 265 11.90 -19.49 -18.04
N HIS A 266 12.11 -20.60 -17.32
CA HIS A 266 12.59 -21.85 -17.90
C HIS A 266 11.66 -22.38 -19.01
N ARG A 267 10.35 -22.48 -18.72
CA ARG A 267 9.35 -22.96 -19.69
C ARG A 267 9.24 -22.07 -20.93
N ALA A 268 9.38 -20.76 -20.76
CA ALA A 268 9.37 -19.81 -21.88
C ALA A 268 10.60 -19.97 -22.77
N GLY A 269 11.77 -20.25 -22.17
CA GLY A 269 13.04 -20.45 -22.84
C GLY A 269 13.62 -19.17 -23.47
N TYR A 270 14.87 -19.24 -23.90
CA TYR A 270 15.50 -18.14 -24.65
C TYR A 270 14.98 -18.11 -26.11
N PRO A 271 14.70 -16.93 -26.71
CA PRO A 271 14.88 -15.57 -26.18
C PRO A 271 13.63 -14.99 -25.51
N ARG A 272 12.58 -15.77 -25.26
CA ARG A 272 11.32 -15.26 -24.69
C ARG A 272 11.47 -14.82 -23.23
N CYS A 273 12.24 -15.58 -22.45
CA CYS A 273 12.79 -15.11 -21.20
C CYS A 273 14.29 -14.86 -21.36
N ALA A 274 14.73 -13.61 -21.16
CA ALA A 274 16.15 -13.25 -21.31
C ALA A 274 17.06 -13.92 -20.28
N PHE A 275 16.51 -14.29 -19.11
CA PHE A 275 17.24 -14.98 -18.05
C PHE A 275 17.25 -16.52 -18.20
N ALA A 276 16.50 -17.09 -19.15
CA ALA A 276 16.51 -18.52 -19.38
C ALA A 276 17.87 -19.01 -19.87
N ASP A 277 18.18 -20.29 -19.63
CA ASP A 277 19.39 -20.91 -20.17
C ASP A 277 19.29 -21.00 -21.70
N ALA A 278 20.19 -20.31 -22.41
CA ALA A 278 20.26 -20.32 -23.86
C ALA A 278 20.72 -21.67 -24.45
N SER A 279 21.33 -22.52 -23.61
CA SER A 279 21.81 -23.86 -23.98
C SER A 279 20.82 -24.97 -23.66
N ALA A 280 19.79 -24.69 -22.86
CA ALA A 280 18.73 -25.64 -22.54
C ALA A 280 17.81 -25.82 -23.76
N ASN A 281 17.84 -27.00 -24.37
CA ASN A 281 16.73 -27.44 -25.21
C ASN A 281 15.52 -27.67 -24.30
N THR A 282 14.30 -27.31 -24.73
CA THR A 282 13.06 -27.49 -23.96
C THR A 282 12.88 -28.97 -23.57
N LEU A 283 13.34 -29.34 -22.38
CA LEU A 283 13.24 -30.68 -21.80
C LEU A 283 11.92 -30.83 -21.05
N SER A 284 11.41 -32.05 -20.96
CA SER A 284 9.98 -32.33 -20.73
C SER A 284 9.70 -33.19 -19.49
N THR A 285 10.61 -33.25 -18.50
CA THR A 285 10.41 -34.03 -17.26
C THR A 285 10.45 -33.13 -16.02
N ASP A 286 9.80 -33.57 -14.93
CA ASP A 286 9.75 -32.83 -13.66
C ASP A 286 11.12 -32.76 -12.94
N GLU A 287 11.98 -33.77 -13.13
CA GLU A 287 13.36 -33.75 -12.62
C GLU A 287 14.19 -32.67 -13.34
N ASP A 288 14.02 -32.53 -14.66
CA ASP A 288 14.69 -31.49 -15.46
C ASP A 288 14.22 -30.08 -15.07
N GLU A 289 12.93 -29.89 -14.76
CA GLU A 289 12.39 -28.60 -14.33
C GLU A 289 12.94 -28.19 -12.95
N THR A 290 13.05 -29.13 -12.02
CA THR A 290 13.61 -28.85 -10.68
C THR A 290 15.09 -28.46 -10.76
N GLU A 291 15.88 -29.17 -11.58
CA GLU A 291 17.28 -28.83 -11.81
C GLU A 291 17.43 -27.46 -12.49
N ALA A 292 16.58 -27.16 -13.48
CA ALA A 292 16.57 -25.87 -14.16
C ALA A 292 16.20 -24.71 -13.23
N ILE A 293 15.19 -24.87 -12.37
CA ILE A 293 14.83 -23.86 -11.35
C ILE A 293 16.02 -23.63 -10.42
N SER A 294 16.63 -24.70 -9.90
CA SER A 294 17.80 -24.61 -9.01
C SER A 294 18.98 -23.91 -9.68
N TYR A 295 19.20 -24.15 -10.98
CA TYR A 295 20.22 -23.48 -11.77
C TYR A 295 19.95 -21.96 -11.90
N LEU A 296 18.72 -21.55 -12.19
CA LEU A 296 18.35 -20.13 -12.30
C LEU A 296 18.38 -19.42 -10.94
N GLN A 297 17.94 -20.09 -9.86
CA GLN A 297 18.08 -19.60 -8.49
C GLN A 297 19.55 -19.32 -8.15
N LYS A 298 20.44 -20.27 -8.46
CA LYS A 298 21.88 -20.12 -8.24
C LYS A 298 22.46 -18.91 -8.99
N ARG A 299 22.02 -18.68 -10.24
CA ARG A 299 22.43 -17.50 -11.01
C ARG A 299 21.99 -16.20 -10.33
N LEU A 300 20.77 -16.13 -9.81
CA LEU A 300 20.33 -14.97 -9.02
C LEU A 300 21.19 -14.79 -7.76
N THR A 301 21.45 -15.86 -7.01
CA THR A 301 22.32 -15.80 -5.83
C THR A 301 23.74 -15.35 -6.17
N ASP A 302 24.30 -15.81 -7.29
CA ASP A 302 25.63 -15.40 -7.78
C ASP A 302 25.65 -13.90 -8.13
N ILE A 303 24.60 -13.36 -8.78
CA ILE A 303 24.44 -11.91 -9.03
C ILE A 303 24.38 -11.12 -7.72
N LEU A 304 23.54 -11.55 -6.77
CA LEU A 304 23.36 -10.86 -5.49
C LEU A 304 24.65 -10.84 -4.67
N ALA A 305 25.35 -11.97 -4.61
CA ALA A 305 26.63 -12.09 -3.92
C ALA A 305 27.70 -11.20 -4.54
N ASP A 306 27.78 -11.15 -5.88
CA ASP A 306 28.69 -10.24 -6.58
C ASP A 306 28.38 -8.77 -6.30
N LEU A 307 27.11 -8.35 -6.40
CA LEU A 307 26.69 -6.96 -6.16
C LEU A 307 26.89 -6.51 -4.70
N LYS A 308 26.85 -7.44 -3.74
CA LYS A 308 27.13 -7.16 -2.32
C LYS A 308 28.61 -6.82 -2.08
N VAL A 309 29.51 -7.37 -2.88
CA VAL A 309 30.98 -7.12 -2.77
C VAL A 309 31.44 -6.03 -3.75
N THR A 310 30.92 -6.05 -4.97
CA THR A 310 31.36 -5.19 -6.08
C THR A 310 30.14 -4.60 -6.81
N PRO A 311 29.53 -3.53 -6.26
CA PRO A 311 28.45 -2.80 -6.93
C PRO A 311 28.85 -2.37 -8.35
N LEU A 312 27.88 -2.31 -9.26
CA LEU A 312 28.11 -1.82 -10.61
C LEU A 312 27.89 -0.31 -10.66
N TRP A 313 28.46 0.32 -11.68
CA TRP A 313 28.23 1.74 -11.98
C TRP A 313 27.97 1.92 -13.47
N THR A 314 27.27 2.99 -13.82
CA THR A 314 27.06 3.42 -15.20
C THR A 314 27.02 4.95 -15.28
N SER A 315 27.20 5.49 -16.48
CA SER A 315 27.00 6.91 -16.79
C SER A 315 25.74 7.17 -17.62
N GLN A 316 25.00 6.11 -17.98
CA GLN A 316 23.83 6.15 -18.85
C GLN A 316 22.62 5.54 -18.11
N PRO A 317 21.42 6.16 -18.20
CA PRO A 317 21.15 7.48 -18.80
C PRO A 317 21.74 8.66 -17.99
N SER A 318 22.16 8.41 -16.76
CA SER A 318 22.86 9.34 -15.86
C SER A 318 23.87 8.58 -14.99
N PRO A 319 24.79 9.25 -14.29
CA PRO A 319 25.63 8.60 -13.28
C PRO A 319 24.77 7.87 -12.25
N GLU A 320 24.99 6.56 -12.11
CA GLU A 320 24.20 5.71 -11.23
C GLU A 320 25.04 4.50 -10.77
N ILE A 321 24.72 3.98 -9.58
CA ILE A 321 25.25 2.74 -9.04
C ILE A 321 24.13 1.69 -8.94
N ILE A 322 24.49 0.43 -9.16
CA ILE A 322 23.57 -0.71 -9.00
C ILE A 322 24.08 -1.59 -7.87
N THR A 323 23.21 -1.84 -6.89
CA THR A 323 23.53 -2.49 -5.63
C THR A 323 22.73 -3.79 -5.43
N TYR A 324 23.11 -4.58 -4.43
CA TYR A 324 22.32 -5.72 -3.93
C TYR A 324 20.87 -5.31 -3.62
N SER A 325 20.69 -4.19 -2.93
CA SER A 325 19.38 -3.65 -2.55
C SER A 325 18.50 -3.31 -3.73
N ASP A 326 19.09 -2.78 -4.81
CA ASP A 326 18.35 -2.44 -6.02
C ASP A 326 17.68 -3.69 -6.61
N VAL A 327 18.43 -4.80 -6.73
CA VAL A 327 17.90 -6.06 -7.28
C VAL A 327 16.86 -6.68 -6.36
N LYS A 328 17.09 -6.67 -5.04
CA LYS A 328 16.13 -7.19 -4.05
C LYS A 328 14.82 -6.41 -4.02
N ASN A 329 14.88 -5.08 -4.14
CA ASN A 329 13.68 -4.25 -4.23
C ASN A 329 12.95 -4.43 -5.56
N LEU A 330 13.66 -4.62 -6.67
CA LEU A 330 13.03 -5.01 -7.94
C LEU A 330 12.37 -6.39 -7.82
N LEU A 331 13.02 -7.36 -7.19
CA LEU A 331 12.46 -8.70 -6.96
C LEU A 331 11.15 -8.59 -6.17
N LYS A 332 11.16 -7.90 -5.02
CA LYS A 332 9.97 -7.59 -4.21
C LYS A 332 8.85 -6.99 -5.07
N THR A 333 9.16 -5.94 -5.83
CA THR A 333 8.18 -5.24 -6.68
C THR A 333 7.61 -6.16 -7.75
N ALA A 334 8.44 -7.02 -8.34
CA ALA A 334 8.01 -7.95 -9.38
C ALA A 334 7.01 -8.99 -8.88
N LEU A 335 7.03 -9.35 -7.59
CA LEU A 335 6.04 -10.27 -7.01
C LEU A 335 4.64 -9.65 -6.89
N TYR A 336 4.53 -8.32 -6.87
CA TYR A 336 3.22 -7.64 -6.84
C TYR A 336 2.49 -7.70 -8.18
N ALA A 337 3.23 -7.74 -9.30
CA ALA A 337 2.64 -7.79 -10.64
C ALA A 337 3.48 -8.67 -11.58
N PRO A 338 3.51 -10.00 -11.36
CA PRO A 338 4.34 -10.93 -12.13
C PRO A 338 4.17 -10.84 -13.65
N ASN A 339 2.93 -10.70 -14.13
CA ASN A 339 2.64 -10.61 -15.56
C ASN A 339 3.34 -9.42 -16.24
N ASP A 340 3.41 -8.28 -15.56
CA ASP A 340 4.02 -7.06 -16.09
C ASP A 340 5.53 -7.01 -15.85
N LEU A 341 5.98 -7.52 -14.69
CA LEU A 341 7.32 -7.24 -14.18
C LEU A 341 8.30 -8.41 -14.30
N PHE A 342 7.84 -9.66 -14.45
CA PHE A 342 8.76 -10.78 -14.69
C PHE A 342 9.59 -10.63 -15.98
N PRO A 343 9.04 -10.14 -17.12
CA PRO A 343 9.86 -9.90 -18.30
C PRO A 343 10.95 -8.83 -18.08
N ILE A 344 10.63 -7.78 -17.31
CA ILE A 344 11.58 -6.72 -16.93
C ILE A 344 12.67 -7.30 -16.02
N LEU A 345 12.27 -8.04 -14.97
CA LEU A 345 13.18 -8.73 -14.05
C LEU A 345 14.13 -9.66 -14.82
N ALA A 346 13.61 -10.50 -15.71
CA ALA A 346 14.42 -11.41 -16.51
C ALA A 346 15.46 -10.68 -17.38
N THR A 347 15.08 -9.56 -17.98
CA THR A 347 15.98 -8.74 -18.80
C THR A 347 17.10 -8.14 -17.94
N ILE A 348 16.73 -7.55 -16.81
CA ILE A 348 17.67 -6.93 -15.88
C ILE A 348 18.64 -7.96 -15.32
N LEU A 349 18.17 -9.13 -14.86
CA LEU A 349 19.04 -10.17 -14.33
C LEU A 349 20.02 -10.68 -15.38
N SER A 350 19.57 -10.89 -16.62
CA SER A 350 20.43 -11.33 -17.74
C SER A 350 21.53 -10.31 -18.08
N ASP A 351 21.21 -9.01 -18.01
CA ASP A 351 22.20 -7.95 -18.19
C ASP A 351 23.20 -7.91 -17.02
N LEU A 352 22.72 -8.02 -15.78
CA LEU A 352 23.55 -7.94 -14.58
C LEU A 352 24.56 -9.09 -14.49
N GLU A 353 24.22 -10.29 -14.96
CA GLU A 353 25.19 -11.40 -15.07
C GLU A 353 26.38 -11.08 -15.97
N GLN A 354 26.14 -10.25 -16.99
CA GLN A 354 27.18 -9.76 -17.91
C GLN A 354 27.85 -8.49 -17.38
N ARG A 355 27.56 -8.11 -16.13
CA ARG A 355 27.96 -6.84 -15.49
C ARG A 355 27.50 -5.60 -16.27
N ASN A 356 26.39 -5.71 -17.00
CA ASN A 356 25.76 -4.59 -17.69
C ASN A 356 24.74 -3.92 -16.77
N ALA A 357 24.99 -2.68 -16.35
CA ALA A 357 24.12 -1.92 -15.45
C ALA A 357 22.98 -1.16 -16.15
N SER A 358 22.94 -1.17 -17.49
CA SER A 358 22.13 -0.21 -18.27
C SER A 358 20.62 -0.35 -18.04
N SER A 359 20.09 -1.57 -18.08
CA SER A 359 18.66 -1.83 -17.89
C SER A 359 18.19 -1.52 -16.47
N MET A 360 18.99 -1.88 -15.47
CA MET A 360 18.67 -1.55 -14.07
C MET A 360 18.73 -0.04 -13.80
N ALA A 361 19.69 0.68 -14.40
CA ALA A 361 19.75 2.14 -14.28
C ALA A 361 18.55 2.83 -14.94
N ALA A 362 18.08 2.32 -16.09
CA ALA A 362 16.86 2.82 -16.72
C ALA A 362 15.60 2.55 -15.86
N TRP A 363 15.52 1.36 -15.23
CA TRP A 363 14.47 1.03 -14.27
C TRP A 363 14.46 1.99 -13.08
N LYS A 364 15.62 2.22 -12.45
CA LYS A 364 15.77 3.17 -11.34
C LYS A 364 15.36 4.59 -11.74
N ALA A 365 15.73 5.04 -12.95
CA ALA A 365 15.33 6.34 -13.45
C ALA A 365 13.80 6.48 -13.59
N THR A 366 13.14 5.44 -14.10
CA THR A 366 11.67 5.39 -14.23
C THR A 366 10.99 5.45 -12.87
N LEU A 367 11.46 4.66 -11.89
CA LEU A 367 10.92 4.67 -10.53
C LEU A 367 11.06 6.03 -9.85
N ARG A 368 12.18 6.74 -10.05
CA ARG A 368 12.36 8.10 -9.53
C ARG A 368 11.36 9.07 -10.17
N GLU A 369 11.16 8.99 -11.48
CA GLU A 369 10.21 9.85 -12.19
C GLU A 369 8.77 9.64 -11.74
N GLU A 370 8.34 8.39 -11.52
CA GLU A 370 6.98 8.06 -11.11
C GLU A 370 6.72 8.33 -9.61
N THR A 371 7.62 7.87 -8.74
CA THR A 371 7.38 7.90 -7.28
C THR A 371 7.85 9.18 -6.62
N GLN A 372 8.78 9.91 -7.23
CA GLN A 372 9.37 11.13 -6.68
C GLN A 372 9.71 12.14 -7.79
N PRO A 373 8.69 12.70 -8.47
CA PRO A 373 8.94 13.49 -9.67
C PRO A 373 9.81 14.71 -9.37
N ALA A 374 10.92 14.88 -10.08
CA ALA A 374 11.87 15.97 -9.83
C ALA A 374 11.23 17.37 -9.93
N HIS A 375 10.18 17.52 -10.74
CA HIS A 375 9.41 18.77 -10.85
C HIS A 375 8.75 19.18 -9.53
N CYS A 376 8.51 18.24 -8.62
CA CYS A 376 8.00 18.53 -7.29
C CYS A 376 9.00 19.27 -6.39
N LEU A 377 10.28 19.29 -6.75
CA LEU A 377 11.31 20.04 -6.03
C LEU A 377 11.40 21.51 -6.50
N ASP A 378 10.76 21.87 -7.61
CA ASP A 378 10.78 23.22 -8.16
C ASP A 378 9.81 24.16 -7.41
N SER A 379 10.33 25.30 -6.95
CA SER A 379 9.55 26.23 -6.13
C SER A 379 8.43 26.93 -6.91
N ALA A 380 8.60 27.14 -8.22
CA ALA A 380 7.55 27.69 -9.07
C ALA A 380 6.43 26.65 -9.28
N CYS A 381 6.79 25.38 -9.46
CA CYS A 381 5.84 24.27 -9.53
C CYS A 381 5.03 24.15 -8.24
N GLN A 382 5.70 24.15 -7.08
CA GLN A 382 5.05 24.14 -5.76
C GLN A 382 4.14 25.35 -5.50
N SER A 383 4.42 26.49 -6.13
CA SER A 383 3.57 27.69 -6.02
C SER A 383 2.28 27.58 -6.85
N SER A 384 2.28 26.75 -7.91
CA SER A 384 1.11 26.49 -8.73
C SER A 384 0.25 25.40 -8.10
N ALA A 385 -1.06 25.64 -8.01
CA ALA A 385 -1.96 24.69 -7.34
C ALA A 385 -1.99 23.29 -7.98
N PRO A 386 -2.05 23.13 -9.31
CA PRO A 386 -2.10 21.81 -9.94
C PRO A 386 -0.84 20.98 -9.69
N CYS A 387 0.36 21.58 -9.78
CA CYS A 387 1.60 20.86 -9.50
C CYS A 387 1.74 20.53 -8.01
N ARG A 388 1.43 21.48 -7.12
CA ARG A 388 1.48 21.23 -5.68
C ARG A 388 0.59 20.05 -5.26
N GLU A 389 -0.57 19.89 -5.89
CA GLU A 389 -1.47 18.76 -5.66
C GLU A 389 -0.85 17.44 -6.13
N ALA A 390 -0.27 17.41 -7.34
CA ALA A 390 0.45 16.23 -7.84
C ALA A 390 1.56 15.76 -6.88
N CYS A 391 2.26 16.71 -6.26
CA CYS A 391 3.33 16.43 -5.31
C CYS A 391 2.88 15.93 -3.93
N ARG A 392 1.58 15.89 -3.65
CA ARG A 392 1.02 15.38 -2.39
C ARG A 392 0.66 13.89 -2.43
N TYR A 393 0.58 13.31 -3.63
CA TYR A 393 0.16 11.92 -3.83
C TYR A 393 1.31 10.91 -3.82
N GLY A 394 2.56 11.37 -3.73
CA GLY A 394 3.72 10.48 -3.62
C GLY A 394 3.76 9.73 -2.29
N SER A 395 4.25 8.49 -2.33
CA SER A 395 4.50 7.69 -1.12
C SER A 395 5.45 8.44 -0.19
N ARG A 396 4.95 8.77 1.01
CA ARG A 396 5.67 9.48 2.06
C ARG A 396 5.93 8.54 3.21
N ILE A 397 7.21 8.28 3.43
CA ILE A 397 7.71 7.39 4.48
C ILE A 397 7.11 7.77 5.83
N GLU A 398 7.07 9.08 6.18
CA GLU A 398 6.54 9.50 7.47
C GLU A 398 5.05 9.15 7.68
N VAL A 399 4.26 9.08 6.62
CA VAL A 399 2.80 8.85 6.69
C VAL A 399 2.52 7.37 6.94
N THR A 400 3.11 6.49 6.12
CA THR A 400 3.01 5.03 6.28
C THR A 400 3.49 4.63 7.67
N GLU A 401 4.66 5.10 8.07
CA GLU A 401 5.25 4.82 9.36
C GLU A 401 4.40 5.35 10.52
N GLY A 402 3.88 6.57 10.41
CA GLY A 402 3.06 7.16 11.47
C GLY A 402 1.77 6.39 11.72
N ILE A 403 1.09 5.95 10.66
CA ILE A 403 -0.09 5.09 10.78
C ILE A 403 0.31 3.75 11.39
N ALA A 404 1.31 3.09 10.81
CA ALA A 404 1.75 1.75 11.18
C ALA A 404 2.18 1.68 12.65
N CYS A 405 2.97 2.64 13.13
CA CYS A 405 3.40 2.67 14.53
C CYS A 405 2.23 2.88 15.49
N LEU A 406 1.26 3.75 15.16
CA LEU A 406 0.12 4.00 16.04
C LEU A 406 -0.88 2.85 16.12
N ASP A 407 -0.87 1.95 15.14
CA ASP A 407 -1.65 0.73 15.21
C ASP A 407 -1.03 -0.31 16.15
N LEU A 408 0.28 -0.29 16.37
CA LEU A 408 0.92 -1.24 17.28
C LEU A 408 0.42 -1.05 18.71
N SER A 409 0.16 -2.16 19.40
CA SER A 409 -0.18 -2.18 20.84
C SER A 409 1.04 -1.88 21.74
N GLN A 410 1.84 -0.86 21.38
CA GLN A 410 3.04 -0.38 22.06
C GLN A 410 4.19 -1.38 22.24
N LYS A 411 4.06 -2.62 21.74
CA LYS A 411 5.05 -3.69 21.94
C LYS A 411 6.44 -3.35 21.40
N LEU A 412 6.50 -2.57 20.32
CA LEU A 412 7.76 -2.15 19.69
C LEU A 412 8.17 -0.71 20.07
N PHE A 413 7.59 -0.14 21.12
CA PHE A 413 7.90 1.23 21.53
C PHE A 413 8.95 1.25 22.65
N ASN A 414 9.89 2.19 22.57
CA ASN A 414 10.98 2.36 23.54
C ASN A 414 11.83 1.10 23.78
N ILE A 415 11.91 0.21 22.78
CA ILE A 415 12.77 -0.97 22.82
C ILE A 415 14.17 -0.65 22.27
N MET A 416 15.15 -1.44 22.67
CA MET A 416 16.52 -1.33 22.17
C MET A 416 16.68 -2.03 20.81
N GLN A 417 17.75 -1.74 20.07
CA GLN A 417 18.02 -2.33 18.76
C GLN A 417 18.10 -3.87 18.84
N GLU A 418 18.76 -4.39 19.87
CA GLU A 418 18.91 -5.84 20.06
C GLU A 418 17.54 -6.51 20.31
N GLU A 419 16.67 -5.86 21.07
CA GLU A 419 15.31 -6.35 21.33
C GLU A 419 14.43 -6.27 20.07
N TYR A 420 14.55 -5.22 19.27
CA TYR A 420 13.90 -5.14 17.96
C TYR A 420 14.38 -6.26 17.03
N SER A 421 15.68 -6.54 17.06
CA SER A 421 16.30 -7.58 16.25
C SER A 421 15.67 -8.95 16.52
N GLU A 422 15.53 -9.30 17.80
CA GLU A 422 14.94 -10.57 18.25
C GLU A 422 13.42 -10.64 18.02
N LEU A 423 12.67 -9.56 18.30
CA LEU A 423 11.21 -9.57 18.29
C LEU A 423 10.59 -9.45 16.90
N TYR A 424 11.27 -8.76 15.97
CA TYR A 424 10.72 -8.43 14.65
C TYR A 424 11.67 -8.76 13.50
N LEU A 425 12.90 -8.23 13.53
CA LEU A 425 13.82 -8.30 12.39
C LEU A 425 14.14 -9.74 11.99
N GLN A 426 14.60 -10.57 12.93
CA GLN A 426 14.96 -11.97 12.65
C GLN A 426 13.75 -12.80 12.19
N PRO A 427 12.58 -12.79 12.88
CA PRO A 427 11.40 -13.49 12.39
C PRO A 427 10.95 -13.08 10.99
N VAL A 428 11.06 -11.80 10.62
CA VAL A 428 10.69 -11.31 9.28
C VAL A 428 11.73 -11.73 8.25
N MET A 429 13.03 -11.63 8.55
CA MET A 429 14.09 -12.11 7.65
C MET A 429 13.99 -13.62 7.39
N GLU A 430 13.60 -14.41 8.40
CA GLU A 430 13.45 -15.87 8.28
C GLU A 430 12.16 -16.29 7.56
N SER A 431 11.17 -15.40 7.43
CA SER A 431 9.88 -15.71 6.82
C SER A 431 9.93 -15.92 5.30
N SER A 432 10.93 -15.35 4.63
CA SER A 432 11.17 -15.51 3.20
C SER A 432 12.67 -15.38 2.92
N TYR A 433 13.23 -16.39 2.26
CA TYR A 433 14.63 -16.38 1.83
C TYR A 433 14.90 -15.24 0.84
N TRP A 434 13.97 -14.99 -0.07
CA TRP A 434 14.18 -14.06 -1.18
C TRP A 434 13.87 -12.61 -0.85
N ILE A 435 12.92 -12.31 0.03
CA ILE A 435 12.47 -10.93 0.27
C ILE A 435 12.30 -10.56 1.74
N GLY A 436 12.62 -11.44 2.70
CA GLY A 436 12.43 -11.14 4.13
C GLY A 436 13.16 -9.89 4.62
N ASP A 437 14.37 -9.64 4.11
CA ASP A 437 15.17 -8.43 4.38
C ASP A 437 14.58 -7.13 3.82
N THR A 438 13.61 -7.21 2.89
CA THR A 438 12.97 -6.04 2.25
C THR A 438 11.82 -5.41 3.07
N PHE A 439 11.48 -6.01 4.22
CA PHE A 439 10.46 -5.52 5.16
C PHE A 439 10.98 -5.45 6.62
N ALA A 440 12.26 -5.77 6.83
CA ALA A 440 12.88 -5.84 8.15
C ALA A 440 12.98 -4.46 8.85
N ASP A 441 13.02 -3.37 8.08
CA ASP A 441 13.09 -1.99 8.57
C ASP A 441 11.71 -1.36 8.85
N PHE A 442 10.61 -2.00 8.43
CA PHE A 442 9.26 -1.43 8.37
C PHE A 442 8.72 -0.87 9.71
N TYR A 443 9.14 -1.42 10.86
CA TYR A 443 8.74 -0.93 12.18
C TYR A 443 9.89 -0.32 13.00
N MET A 444 11.10 -0.17 12.46
CA MET A 444 12.26 0.29 13.23
C MET A 444 12.03 1.66 13.90
N GLN A 445 11.35 2.56 13.20
CA GLN A 445 11.04 3.91 13.66
C GLN A 445 10.05 3.93 14.82
N CYS A 446 9.27 2.86 15.00
CA CYS A 446 8.30 2.74 16.10
C CYS A 446 8.99 2.70 17.47
N ALA A 447 10.26 2.26 17.54
CA ALA A 447 11.03 2.25 18.79
C ALA A 447 11.21 3.65 19.39
N SER A 448 11.31 4.70 18.56
CA SER A 448 11.39 6.10 19.00
C SER A 448 10.07 6.87 18.84
N TRP A 449 8.99 6.20 18.44
CA TRP A 449 7.71 6.86 18.23
C TRP A 449 7.03 7.18 19.57
N LYS A 450 6.85 8.48 19.85
CA LYS A 450 6.21 8.98 21.08
C LYS A 450 4.77 9.45 20.89
N GLY A 451 4.27 9.44 19.66
CA GLY A 451 2.88 9.80 19.38
C GLY A 451 1.96 8.74 19.98
N GLN A 452 1.05 9.16 20.86
CA GLN A 452 -0.01 8.30 21.39
C GLN A 452 -1.34 8.82 20.86
N GLY A 453 -2.04 7.99 20.10
CA GLY A 453 -3.39 8.32 19.65
C GLY A 453 -4.45 8.01 20.70
N PRO A 454 -5.59 8.73 20.68
CA PRO A 454 -6.76 8.29 21.41
C PRO A 454 -7.30 6.98 20.82
N GLY A 455 -7.94 6.18 21.67
CA GLY A 455 -8.74 5.02 21.25
C GLY A 455 -7.95 3.97 20.45
N SER A 456 -6.92 3.36 21.02
CA SER A 456 -6.30 2.15 20.43
C SER A 456 -7.36 1.07 20.18
N PHE A 457 -7.24 0.34 19.07
CA PHE A 457 -8.03 -0.87 18.88
C PHE A 457 -7.34 -2.05 19.57
N GLU A 458 -7.82 -2.39 20.76
CA GLU A 458 -7.28 -3.48 21.59
C GLU A 458 -8.01 -4.82 21.40
N GLY A 459 -8.92 -4.86 20.42
CA GLY A 459 -9.77 -6.02 20.15
C GLY A 459 -11.00 -6.12 21.08
N PRO A 460 -11.68 -7.28 21.08
CA PRO A 460 -11.35 -8.47 20.27
C PRO A 460 -11.53 -8.22 18.76
N ILE A 461 -10.72 -8.90 17.95
CA ILE A 461 -10.92 -8.96 16.50
C ILE A 461 -12.01 -9.99 16.20
N GLY A 462 -12.92 -9.63 15.30
CA GLY A 462 -13.98 -10.51 14.85
C GLY A 462 -15.26 -10.40 15.67
N VAL A 463 -16.38 -10.77 15.04
CA VAL A 463 -17.70 -10.69 15.65
C VAL A 463 -18.50 -11.96 15.35
N GLN A 464 -19.07 -12.54 16.41
CA GLN A 464 -19.85 -13.77 16.32
C GLN A 464 -21.32 -13.53 15.93
N ASN A 465 -21.85 -12.32 16.14
CA ASN A 465 -23.23 -11.98 15.83
C ASN A 465 -23.29 -10.86 14.79
N MET A 466 -22.92 -11.17 13.54
CA MET A 466 -23.01 -10.24 12.43
C MET A 466 -24.20 -10.59 11.53
N SER A 467 -25.02 -9.58 11.20
CA SER A 467 -26.22 -9.78 10.36
C SER A 467 -25.89 -9.85 8.86
N THR A 468 -24.73 -9.33 8.47
CA THR A 468 -24.26 -9.20 7.09
C THR A 468 -23.03 -10.07 6.85
N PRO A 469 -22.99 -10.89 5.78
CA PRO A 469 -21.79 -11.62 5.38
C PRO A 469 -20.63 -10.71 4.93
N ILE A 470 -19.39 -11.11 5.25
CA ILE A 470 -18.16 -10.51 4.71
C ILE A 470 -17.55 -11.49 3.71
N ILE A 471 -17.09 -10.98 2.56
CA ILE A 471 -16.29 -11.75 1.61
C ILE A 471 -14.83 -11.36 1.81
N PHE A 472 -14.00 -12.34 2.15
CA PHE A 472 -12.55 -12.23 2.14
C PHE A 472 -12.05 -12.79 0.80
N VAL A 473 -11.29 -12.01 0.05
CA VAL A 473 -10.74 -12.38 -1.26
C VAL A 473 -9.23 -12.49 -1.12
N SER A 474 -8.65 -13.55 -1.66
CA SER A 474 -7.21 -13.69 -1.70
C SER A 474 -6.81 -14.58 -2.89
N ASN A 475 -5.61 -14.34 -3.40
CA ASN A 475 -5.03 -15.17 -4.44
C ASN A 475 -4.47 -16.47 -3.84
N THR A 476 -4.32 -17.50 -4.66
CA THR A 476 -3.68 -18.75 -4.22
C THR A 476 -2.27 -18.51 -3.69
N LEU A 477 -1.52 -17.60 -4.31
CA LEU A 477 -0.25 -17.09 -3.79
C LEU A 477 -0.28 -15.56 -3.79
N ASP A 478 -0.08 -14.97 -2.61
CA ASP A 478 0.07 -13.53 -2.43
C ASP A 478 1.33 -13.28 -1.57
N PRO A 479 2.34 -12.53 -2.08
CA PRO A 479 3.64 -12.40 -1.41
C PRO A 479 3.61 -11.61 -0.11
N VAL A 480 2.51 -10.93 0.22
CA VAL A 480 2.41 -10.02 1.39
C VAL A 480 1.15 -10.25 2.22
N THR A 481 0.05 -10.68 1.59
CA THR A 481 -1.24 -11.00 2.24
C THR A 481 -1.72 -12.41 1.85
N PRO A 482 -1.00 -13.45 2.28
CA PRO A 482 -1.17 -14.84 1.82
C PRO A 482 -2.56 -15.40 2.11
N LEU A 483 -3.01 -16.38 1.33
CA LEU A 483 -4.35 -16.99 1.45
C LEU A 483 -4.70 -17.45 2.86
N ALA A 484 -3.71 -17.94 3.59
CA ALA A 484 -3.89 -18.37 4.97
C ALA A 484 -4.27 -17.22 5.93
N ASP A 485 -3.93 -15.96 5.64
CA ASP A 485 -4.38 -14.78 6.38
C ASP A 485 -5.89 -14.56 6.15
N ALA A 486 -6.36 -14.69 4.90
CA ALA A 486 -7.78 -14.60 4.57
C ALA A 486 -8.61 -15.66 5.31
N HIS A 487 -8.11 -16.90 5.38
CA HIS A 487 -8.75 -17.96 6.18
C HIS A 487 -8.72 -17.67 7.68
N ALA A 488 -7.59 -17.19 8.20
CA ALA A 488 -7.46 -16.84 9.61
C ALA A 488 -8.44 -15.73 10.00
N MET A 489 -8.55 -14.66 9.19
CA MET A 489 -9.48 -13.56 9.45
C MET A 489 -10.94 -13.97 9.24
N SER A 490 -11.26 -14.75 8.20
CA SER A 490 -12.60 -15.28 7.98
C SER A 490 -13.10 -16.11 9.18
N ALA A 491 -12.23 -16.91 9.81
CA ALA A 491 -12.58 -17.70 10.99
C ALA A 491 -13.04 -16.86 12.19
N LEU A 492 -12.66 -15.57 12.25
CA LEU A 492 -13.03 -14.65 13.34
C LEU A 492 -14.42 -14.00 13.13
N PHE A 493 -14.97 -14.03 11.91
CA PHE A 493 -16.27 -13.43 11.59
C PHE A 493 -17.30 -14.48 11.20
N LYS A 494 -18.36 -14.62 12.00
CA LYS A 494 -19.45 -15.54 11.69
C LYS A 494 -20.20 -15.07 10.44
N ARG A 495 -20.52 -16.00 9.53
CA ARG A 495 -21.11 -15.74 8.20
C ARG A 495 -20.17 -15.04 7.22
N SER A 496 -18.87 -15.23 7.34
CA SER A 496 -17.93 -14.88 6.28
C SER A 496 -17.67 -16.05 5.33
N VAL A 497 -17.06 -15.76 4.19
CA VAL A 497 -16.54 -16.76 3.25
C VAL A 497 -15.24 -16.25 2.66
N VAL A 498 -14.33 -17.18 2.35
CA VAL A 498 -13.13 -16.89 1.55
C VAL A 498 -13.43 -17.22 0.08
N LEU A 499 -13.22 -16.23 -0.79
CA LEU A 499 -13.16 -16.40 -2.23
C LEU A 499 -11.69 -16.47 -2.62
N GLU A 500 -11.24 -17.66 -3.00
CA GLU A 500 -9.91 -17.87 -3.54
C GLU A 500 -9.92 -17.58 -5.04
N GLN A 501 -8.98 -16.74 -5.49
CA GLN A 501 -8.67 -16.56 -6.89
C GLN A 501 -7.41 -17.35 -7.23
N HIS A 502 -7.48 -18.20 -8.26
CA HIS A 502 -6.33 -18.96 -8.72
C HIS A 502 -5.37 -18.07 -9.51
N ALA A 503 -4.53 -17.34 -8.78
CA ALA A 503 -3.55 -16.39 -9.30
C ALA A 503 -2.32 -16.33 -8.40
N GLU A 504 -1.25 -15.73 -8.93
CA GLU A 504 0.04 -15.52 -8.27
C GLU A 504 0.38 -14.03 -8.42
N ASP A 505 -0.04 -13.20 -7.47
CA ASP A 505 0.18 -11.75 -7.40
C ASP A 505 -0.39 -11.18 -6.08
N VAL A 506 -0.19 -9.88 -5.83
CA VAL A 506 -0.85 -9.18 -4.72
C VAL A 506 -2.21 -8.68 -5.20
N LEU A 507 -3.25 -8.99 -4.42
CA LEU A 507 -4.66 -8.66 -4.70
C LEU A 507 -5.23 -9.36 -5.94
N SER A 508 -6.53 -9.67 -5.88
CA SER A 508 -7.25 -10.33 -6.97
C SER A 508 -7.34 -9.51 -8.27
N HIS A 509 -6.81 -8.29 -8.29
CA HIS A 509 -6.89 -7.35 -9.41
C HIS A 509 -6.26 -7.84 -10.70
N GLY A 510 -5.22 -8.67 -10.64
CA GLY A 510 -4.64 -9.26 -11.87
C GLY A 510 -5.60 -10.19 -12.60
N GLY A 511 -6.65 -10.68 -11.93
CA GLY A 511 -7.67 -11.56 -12.50
C GLY A 511 -9.08 -10.96 -12.62
N VAL A 512 -9.49 -10.05 -11.73
CA VAL A 512 -10.83 -9.40 -11.82
C VAL A 512 -10.80 -8.19 -12.77
N ALA A 513 -9.64 -7.56 -12.94
CA ALA A 513 -9.40 -6.57 -13.98
C ALA A 513 -8.41 -7.16 -14.99
N ALA A 514 -8.91 -7.97 -15.92
CA ALA A 514 -8.24 -8.10 -17.21
C ALA A 514 -8.04 -6.66 -17.74
N ARG A 515 -6.83 -6.14 -17.60
CA ARG A 515 -6.42 -4.87 -18.20
C ARG A 515 -6.76 -4.97 -19.67
N GLY A 516 -7.78 -4.21 -20.07
CA GLY A 516 -7.92 -3.83 -21.46
C GLY A 516 -6.71 -2.97 -21.79
N ASP A 517 -5.87 -3.49 -22.68
CA ASP A 517 -4.73 -2.83 -23.32
C ASP A 517 -4.78 -1.30 -23.28
N ALA A 518 -3.80 -0.67 -22.63
CA ALA A 518 -3.40 0.70 -22.94
C ALA A 518 -1.97 1.01 -22.43
N LEU A 519 -1.03 0.79 -23.36
CA LEU A 519 0.34 1.32 -23.47
C LEU A 519 1.46 0.66 -22.67
#